data_AF-A0A6S6UEQ5-F1
#
_entry.id   AF-A0A6S6UEQ5-F1
#
_cell.length_a   1.000
_cell.length_b   1.000
_cell.length_c   1.000
_cell.angle_alpha   90.00
_cell.angle_beta   90.00
_cell.angle_gamma   90.00
#
_symmetry.space_group_name_H-M   'P 1'
#
loop_
_entity.id
_entity.type
_entity.pdbx_description
1 polymer ?
#
loop_
_entity_poly.entity_id
_entity_poly.type
_entity_poly.pdbx_seq_one_letter_code
_entity_poly.pdbx_strand_id
1 'polypeptide(L)'
;KIDYPKKKMLVTQKKVGEATKQIETLSKSTWTYLCDHGEKLDSRKSSIYRNSPRFSIFGVGEYTFKPWKVVISGLYKNTRFSKIGCHEGKPIVVDDTCYMLGFDSEKEADFVLSLLLSDVCQDFISSIVFLDNKRPITVALLSRINLRKIAELLGVEKKYEGLFIENEQQMSLL
;
A
#
# COMPACT_ATOMS: atom_id res chain seq x y z
N LYS A 1 15.83 0.42 -2.13
CA LYS A 1 14.88 1.50 -2.50
C LYS A 1 14.46 1.28 -3.94
N ILE A 2 13.17 1.31 -4.26
CA ILE A 2 12.71 1.24 -5.66
C ILE A 2 12.30 2.66 -6.07
N ASP A 3 13.05 3.25 -7.00
CA ASP A 3 12.95 4.68 -7.34
C ASP A 3 12.33 4.95 -8.73
N TYR A 4 12.05 3.89 -9.49
CA TYR A 4 11.49 4.00 -10.83
C TYR A 4 10.49 2.88 -11.13
N PRO A 5 9.22 3.19 -11.47
CA PRO A 5 8.24 2.21 -11.88
C PRO A 5 8.38 1.87 -13.38
N LYS A 6 8.37 0.57 -13.73
CA LYS A 6 8.43 0.11 -15.13
C LYS A 6 7.14 0.35 -15.93
N LYS A 7 6.02 0.61 -15.24
CA LYS A 7 4.69 0.84 -15.83
C LYS A 7 4.06 2.06 -15.18
N LYS A 8 3.21 2.75 -15.92
CA LYS A 8 2.38 3.86 -15.41
C LYS A 8 0.93 3.38 -15.34
N MET A 9 0.19 3.85 -14.33
CA MET A 9 -1.22 3.52 -14.12
C MET A 9 -2.06 4.79 -14.14
N LEU A 10 -3.25 4.70 -14.73
CA LEU A 10 -4.26 5.74 -14.66
C LEU A 10 -5.10 5.54 -13.41
N VAL A 11 -5.15 6.56 -12.56
CA VAL A 11 -5.91 6.57 -11.31
C VAL A 11 -7.09 7.51 -11.48
N THR A 12 -8.29 6.95 -11.50
CA THR A 12 -9.53 7.70 -11.80
C THR A 12 -10.14 8.35 -10.58
N GLN A 13 -9.78 7.91 -9.36
CA GLN A 13 -10.27 8.50 -8.12
C GLN A 13 -9.28 8.32 -6.96
N LYS A 14 -9.41 9.14 -5.91
CA LYS A 14 -8.57 9.09 -4.70
C LYS A 14 -9.16 8.21 -3.60
N LYS A 15 -10.49 8.12 -3.51
CA LYS A 15 -11.18 7.27 -2.52
C LYS A 15 -12.21 6.37 -3.20
N VAL A 16 -12.44 5.19 -2.65
CA VAL A 16 -13.50 4.29 -3.15
C VAL A 16 -14.85 5.02 -3.10
N GLY A 17 -15.63 4.91 -4.19
CA GLY A 17 -16.94 5.56 -4.32
C GLY A 17 -16.90 7.02 -4.78
N GLU A 18 -15.72 7.65 -4.86
CA GLU A 18 -15.60 9.02 -5.38
C GLU A 18 -15.98 9.10 -6.88
N ALA A 19 -16.69 10.16 -7.24
CA ALA A 19 -17.17 10.38 -8.59
C ALA A 19 -16.01 10.54 -9.58
N THR A 20 -16.01 9.73 -10.65
CA THR A 20 -14.99 9.74 -11.70
C THR A 20 -15.34 10.67 -12.87
N LYS A 21 -16.61 11.09 -12.99
CA LYS A 21 -17.08 11.95 -14.09
C LYS A 21 -16.36 13.30 -14.16
N GLN A 22 -15.80 13.75 -13.03
CA GLN A 22 -14.96 14.95 -12.93
C GLN A 22 -13.77 14.94 -13.91
N ILE A 23 -13.30 13.76 -14.32
CA ILE A 23 -12.20 13.61 -15.28
C ILE A 23 -12.57 14.22 -16.64
N GLU A 24 -13.85 14.20 -17.03
CA GLU A 24 -14.35 14.80 -18.27
C GLU A 24 -13.98 16.29 -18.39
N THR A 25 -14.07 17.02 -17.27
CA THR A 25 -13.73 18.45 -17.21
C THR A 25 -12.24 18.68 -16.95
N LEU A 26 -11.61 17.86 -16.10
CA LEU A 26 -10.19 18.00 -15.75
C LEU A 26 -9.24 17.59 -16.89
N SER A 27 -9.62 16.59 -17.69
CA SER A 27 -8.79 16.05 -18.77
C SER A 27 -9.65 15.32 -19.82
N LYS A 28 -10.05 16.06 -20.86
CA LYS A 28 -10.85 15.52 -21.98
C LYS A 28 -10.20 14.32 -22.67
N SER A 29 -8.87 14.33 -22.85
CA SER A 29 -8.14 13.22 -23.46
C SER A 29 -8.19 11.96 -22.60
N THR A 30 -8.05 12.10 -21.28
CA THR A 30 -8.18 10.97 -20.35
C THR A 30 -9.59 10.40 -20.38
N TRP A 31 -10.60 11.26 -20.36
CA TRP A 31 -12.00 10.83 -20.42
C TRP A 31 -12.32 10.09 -21.72
N THR A 32 -11.84 10.61 -22.85
CA THR A 32 -11.98 9.95 -24.16
C THR A 32 -11.36 8.56 -24.14
N TYR A 33 -10.12 8.44 -23.66
CA TYR A 33 -9.46 7.14 -23.51
C TYR A 33 -10.27 6.15 -22.66
N LEU A 34 -10.82 6.60 -21.53
CA LEU A 34 -11.64 5.75 -20.65
C LEU A 34 -12.92 5.29 -21.35
N CYS A 35 -13.59 6.18 -22.09
CA CYS A 35 -14.78 5.86 -22.87
C CYS A 35 -14.49 4.89 -24.01
N ASP A 36 -13.40 5.09 -24.76
CA ASP A 36 -12.96 4.22 -25.86
C ASP A 36 -12.67 2.78 -25.38
N HIS A 37 -12.25 2.64 -24.13
CA HIS A 37 -11.98 1.35 -23.48
C HIS A 37 -13.12 0.90 -22.56
N GLY A 38 -14.25 1.60 -22.60
CA GLY A 38 -15.31 1.49 -21.62
C GLY A 38 -15.95 0.11 -21.59
N GLU A 39 -16.21 -0.52 -22.74
CA GLU A 39 -16.78 -1.87 -22.79
C GLU A 39 -15.93 -2.89 -22.01
N LYS A 40 -14.60 -2.85 -22.16
CA LYS A 40 -13.68 -3.73 -21.42
C LYS A 40 -13.75 -3.46 -19.92
N LEU A 41 -13.77 -2.18 -19.53
CA LEU A 41 -13.85 -1.78 -18.12
C LEU A 41 -15.22 -2.09 -17.50
N ASP A 42 -16.30 -1.99 -18.27
CA ASP A 42 -17.66 -2.28 -17.80
C ASP A 42 -17.91 -3.79 -17.69
N SER A 43 -17.18 -4.61 -18.45
CA SER A 43 -17.26 -6.09 -18.40
C SER A 43 -16.62 -6.74 -17.16
N ARG A 44 -16.04 -5.95 -16.24
CA ARG A 44 -15.40 -6.46 -15.01
C ARG A 44 -16.43 -7.18 -14.12
N LYS A 45 -16.19 -8.47 -13.87
CA LYS A 45 -17.13 -9.37 -13.18
C LYS A 45 -17.29 -9.15 -11.67
N SER A 46 -16.33 -8.46 -11.04
CA SER A 46 -16.33 -8.33 -9.57
C SER A 46 -17.52 -7.50 -9.08
N SER A 47 -18.22 -8.00 -8.05
CA SER A 47 -19.43 -7.37 -7.50
C SER A 47 -19.18 -5.95 -6.98
N ILE A 48 -17.95 -5.66 -6.57
CA ILE A 48 -17.49 -4.35 -6.11
C ILE A 48 -17.82 -3.23 -7.13
N TYR A 49 -17.83 -3.51 -8.44
CA TYR A 49 -18.11 -2.53 -9.47
C TYR A 49 -19.60 -2.21 -9.68
N ARG A 50 -20.55 -3.04 -9.22
CA ARG A 50 -21.97 -2.94 -9.61
C ARG A 50 -22.64 -1.61 -9.21
N ASN A 51 -22.23 -1.05 -8.07
CA ASN A 51 -22.78 0.22 -7.54
C ASN A 51 -21.69 1.29 -7.39
N SER A 52 -20.61 1.19 -8.16
CA SER A 52 -19.53 2.15 -8.15
C SER A 52 -19.61 3.09 -9.35
N PRO A 53 -19.09 4.32 -9.25
CA PRO A 53 -18.91 5.18 -10.42
C PRO A 53 -18.20 4.45 -11.57
N ARG A 54 -18.62 4.73 -12.81
CA ARG A 54 -17.99 4.13 -13.99
C ARG A 54 -16.49 4.43 -13.98
N PHE A 55 -15.66 3.48 -14.41
CA PHE A 55 -14.20 3.58 -14.37
C PHE A 55 -13.55 3.64 -12.98
N SER A 56 -14.29 3.38 -11.88
CA SER A 56 -13.67 3.23 -10.56
C SER A 56 -12.59 2.13 -10.56
N ILE A 57 -11.53 2.35 -9.78
CA ILE A 57 -10.58 1.31 -9.35
C ILE A 57 -10.74 0.99 -7.86
N PHE A 58 -10.33 -0.20 -7.44
CA PHE A 58 -10.35 -0.66 -6.05
C PHE A 58 -8.95 -0.69 -5.46
N GLY A 59 -8.86 -0.78 -4.13
CA GLY A 59 -7.56 -0.76 -3.44
C GLY A 59 -6.89 0.61 -3.48
N VAL A 60 -7.69 1.69 -3.55
CA VAL A 60 -7.21 3.07 -3.46
C VAL A 60 -7.78 3.79 -2.26
N GLY A 61 -6.95 4.56 -1.59
CA GLY A 61 -7.31 5.40 -0.45
C GLY A 61 -6.15 6.33 -0.09
N GLU A 62 -6.24 7.01 1.05
CA GLU A 62 -5.21 7.96 1.48
C GLU A 62 -3.82 7.33 1.54
N TYR A 63 -3.72 6.07 1.99
CA TYR A 63 -2.48 5.29 2.01
C TYR A 63 -1.81 5.17 0.62
N THR A 64 -2.59 5.12 -0.46
CA THR A 64 -2.09 4.98 -1.83
C THR A 64 -1.30 6.22 -2.26
N PHE A 65 -1.71 7.39 -1.78
CA PHE A 65 -1.13 8.68 -2.18
C PHE A 65 -0.08 9.21 -1.22
N LYS A 66 0.19 8.50 -0.11
CA LYS A 66 1.32 8.82 0.78
C LYS A 66 2.64 8.78 0.00
N PRO A 67 3.53 9.76 0.20
CA PRO A 67 4.77 9.90 -0.58
C PRO A 67 5.76 8.76 -0.34
N TRP A 68 5.74 8.17 0.84
CA TRP A 68 6.63 7.07 1.22
C TRP A 68 5.82 5.84 1.60
N LYS A 69 6.31 4.67 1.21
CA LYS A 69 5.66 3.41 1.58
C LYS A 69 6.67 2.34 1.90
N VAL A 70 6.33 1.48 2.85
CA VAL A 70 7.00 0.20 3.07
C VAL A 70 6.11 -0.90 2.53
N VAL A 71 6.64 -1.73 1.64
CA VAL A 71 5.88 -2.73 0.87
C VAL A 71 6.46 -4.12 1.02
N ILE A 72 5.60 -5.13 0.85
CA ILE A 72 5.97 -6.54 0.79
C ILE A 72 5.08 -7.25 -0.24
N SER A 73 5.62 -8.22 -0.98
CA SER A 73 4.82 -9.04 -1.89
C SER A 73 4.07 -10.14 -1.13
N GLY A 74 2.79 -10.31 -1.43
CA GLY A 74 1.98 -11.43 -0.94
C GLY A 74 2.21 -12.75 -1.69
N LEU A 75 2.93 -12.72 -2.82
CA LEU A 75 3.12 -13.90 -3.69
C LEU A 75 4.41 -14.66 -3.42
N TYR A 76 5.47 -13.97 -3.01
CA TYR A 76 6.75 -14.62 -2.78
C TYR A 76 6.81 -15.29 -1.41
N LYS A 77 7.48 -16.44 -1.35
CA LYS A 77 7.76 -17.17 -0.10
C LYS A 77 8.96 -16.56 0.65
N ASN A 78 8.96 -15.23 0.79
CA ASN A 78 9.98 -14.51 1.54
C ASN A 78 9.36 -13.28 2.23
N THR A 79 10.08 -12.77 3.22
CA THR A 79 9.69 -11.65 4.07
C THR A 79 10.46 -10.38 3.71
N ARG A 80 10.70 -10.16 2.42
CA ARG A 80 11.47 -9.01 1.94
C ARG A 80 10.62 -7.76 1.90
N PHE A 81 10.72 -6.95 2.95
CA PHE A 81 10.19 -5.60 2.97
C PHE A 81 11.06 -4.66 2.13
N SER A 82 10.44 -3.65 1.52
CA SER A 82 11.14 -2.65 0.71
C SER A 82 10.50 -1.27 0.87
N LYS A 83 11.31 -0.21 0.86
CA LYS A 83 10.82 1.18 0.78
C LYS A 83 10.68 1.62 -0.67
N ILE A 84 9.55 2.25 -0.98
CA ILE A 84 9.29 2.95 -2.24
C ILE A 84 8.88 4.40 -1.96
N GLY A 85 9.20 5.30 -2.89
CA GLY A 85 8.93 6.73 -2.77
C GLY A 85 8.07 7.28 -3.90
N CYS A 86 8.36 8.52 -4.29
CA CYS A 86 7.77 9.16 -5.46
C CYS A 86 8.68 9.04 -6.69
N HIS A 87 8.07 9.04 -7.86
CA HIS A 87 8.72 9.17 -9.16
C HIS A 87 8.07 10.32 -9.94
N GLU A 88 8.86 11.26 -10.47
CA GLU A 88 8.36 12.47 -11.17
C GLU A 88 7.32 13.25 -10.34
N GLY A 89 7.55 13.37 -9.02
CA GLY A 89 6.62 14.06 -8.11
C GLY A 89 5.30 13.32 -7.83
N LYS A 90 5.13 12.09 -8.35
CA LYS A 90 3.94 11.26 -8.12
C LYS A 90 4.27 10.06 -7.24
N PRO A 91 3.38 9.68 -6.30
CA PRO A 91 3.60 8.50 -5.47
C PRO A 91 3.66 7.24 -6.32
N ILE A 92 4.65 6.38 -6.09
CA ILE A 92 4.67 5.04 -6.69
C ILE A 92 3.53 4.23 -6.05
N VAL A 93 2.78 3.53 -6.90
CA VAL A 93 1.70 2.61 -6.52
C VAL A 93 2.12 1.17 -6.81
N VAL A 94 1.70 0.25 -5.96
CA VAL A 94 1.86 -1.20 -6.17
C VAL A 94 0.53 -1.80 -6.64
N ASP A 95 0.60 -2.95 -7.31
CA ASP A 95 -0.59 -3.71 -7.69
C ASP A 95 -1.17 -4.51 -6.50
N ASP A 96 -2.26 -5.24 -6.75
CA ASP A 96 -3.00 -6.03 -5.76
C ASP A 96 -2.26 -7.27 -5.26
N THR A 97 -1.02 -7.50 -5.72
CA THR A 97 -0.15 -8.58 -5.26
C THR A 97 0.76 -8.17 -4.11
N CYS A 98 0.73 -6.90 -3.70
CA CYS A 98 1.55 -6.34 -2.64
C CYS A 98 0.70 -5.81 -1.47
N TYR A 99 1.28 -5.85 -0.28
CA TYR A 99 0.81 -5.11 0.89
C TYR A 99 1.70 -3.89 1.11
N MET A 100 1.15 -2.84 1.74
CA MET A 100 1.86 -1.59 1.96
C MET A 100 1.41 -0.86 3.22
N LEU A 101 2.34 -0.14 3.83
CA LEU A 101 2.12 0.91 4.82
C LEU A 101 2.54 2.25 4.22
N GLY A 102 1.72 3.29 4.37
CA GLY A 102 1.97 4.62 3.82
C GLY A 102 2.34 5.66 4.89
N PHE A 103 3.34 6.49 4.60
CA PHE A 103 3.96 7.45 5.51
C PHE A 103 4.12 8.83 4.85
N ASP A 104 4.06 9.89 5.66
CA ASP A 104 4.21 11.26 5.18
C ASP A 104 5.69 11.64 5.06
N SER A 105 6.55 11.07 5.90
CA SER A 105 7.99 11.35 5.88
C SER A 105 8.85 10.13 5.52
N GLU A 106 10.00 10.37 4.88
CA GLU A 106 10.97 9.32 4.57
C GLU A 106 11.51 8.70 5.87
N LYS A 107 11.63 9.51 6.92
CA LYS A 107 12.12 9.11 8.24
C LYS A 107 11.22 8.09 8.91
N GLU A 108 9.89 8.28 8.86
CA GLU A 108 8.91 7.30 9.34
C GLU A 108 9.06 5.98 8.59
N ALA A 109 9.09 6.04 7.25
CA ALA A 109 9.20 4.84 6.42
C ALA A 109 10.52 4.08 6.65
N ASP A 110 11.65 4.79 6.79
CA ASP A 110 12.94 4.19 7.10
C ASP A 110 12.97 3.54 8.47
N PHE A 111 12.37 4.20 9.46
CA PHE A 111 12.30 3.66 10.79
C PHE A 111 11.43 2.40 10.84
N VAL A 112 10.22 2.42 10.26
CA VAL A 112 9.37 1.22 10.19
C VAL A 112 10.03 0.10 9.39
N LEU A 113 10.68 0.41 8.27
CA LEU A 113 11.44 -0.59 7.51
C LEU A 113 12.53 -1.22 8.38
N SER A 114 13.25 -0.44 9.18
CA SER A 114 14.29 -0.96 10.07
C SER A 114 13.73 -1.91 11.14
N LEU A 115 12.55 -1.61 11.70
CA LEU A 115 11.88 -2.51 12.63
C LEU A 115 11.45 -3.81 11.95
N LEU A 116 10.87 -3.72 10.75
CA LEU A 116 10.41 -4.87 9.98
C LEU A 116 11.55 -5.77 9.49
N LEU A 117 12.75 -5.22 9.27
CA LEU A 117 13.94 -5.97 8.87
C LEU A 117 14.76 -6.49 10.05
N SER A 118 14.41 -6.14 11.29
CA SER A 118 15.12 -6.63 12.48
C SER A 118 14.92 -8.13 12.70
N ASP A 119 15.91 -8.78 13.31
CA ASP A 119 15.85 -10.20 13.65
C ASP A 119 14.61 -10.52 14.52
N VAL A 120 14.29 -9.65 15.48
CA VAL A 120 13.09 -9.77 16.34
C VAL A 120 11.80 -9.90 15.50
N CYS A 121 11.66 -9.07 14.46
CA CYS A 121 10.47 -9.13 13.59
C CYS A 121 10.51 -10.33 12.65
N GLN A 122 11.68 -10.65 12.07
CA GLN A 122 11.84 -11.76 11.14
C GLN A 122 11.64 -13.12 11.82
N ASP A 123 12.13 -13.28 13.05
CA ASP A 123 11.89 -14.46 13.90
C ASP A 123 10.40 -14.59 14.23
N PHE A 124 9.74 -13.48 14.59
CA PHE A 124 8.30 -13.48 14.81
C PHE A 124 7.53 -13.94 13.56
N ILE A 125 7.81 -13.36 12.39
CA ILE A 125 7.14 -13.73 11.14
C ILE A 125 7.40 -15.20 10.80
N SER A 126 8.65 -15.66 10.90
CA SER A 126 9.00 -17.04 10.58
C SER A 126 8.29 -18.05 11.49
N SER A 127 8.01 -17.70 12.75
CA SER A 127 7.27 -18.56 13.68
C SER A 127 5.78 -18.72 13.38
N ILE A 128 5.18 -17.81 12.58
CA ILE A 128 3.75 -17.80 12.28
C ILE A 128 3.42 -18.00 10.80
N VAL A 129 4.42 -17.96 9.92
CA VAL A 129 4.22 -18.11 8.48
C VAL A 129 4.15 -19.59 8.08
N PHE A 130 3.08 -19.97 7.40
CA PHE A 130 2.96 -21.29 6.79
C PHE A 130 3.37 -21.21 5.30
N LEU A 131 4.61 -21.62 4.99
CA LEU A 131 5.20 -21.51 3.65
C LEU A 131 4.59 -22.45 2.61
N ASP A 132 3.80 -23.43 3.02
CA ASP A 132 3.11 -24.36 2.12
C ASP A 132 1.92 -23.72 1.40
N ASN A 133 1.47 -22.54 1.84
CA ASN A 133 0.42 -21.78 1.18
C ASN A 133 0.90 -21.14 -0.12
N LYS A 134 -0.01 -21.02 -1.10
CA LYS A 134 0.22 -20.27 -2.35
C LYS A 134 0.56 -18.79 -2.10
N ARG A 135 0.04 -18.22 -1.02
CA ARG A 135 0.30 -16.86 -0.55
C ARG A 135 0.60 -16.92 0.95
N PRO A 136 1.87 -17.09 1.33
CA PRO A 136 2.24 -17.29 2.73
C PRO A 136 2.16 -15.99 3.54
N ILE A 137 2.38 -14.85 2.88
CA ILE A 137 2.21 -13.53 3.48
C ILE A 137 0.78 -13.09 3.25
N THR A 138 0.04 -12.85 4.34
CA THR A 138 -1.36 -12.41 4.31
C THR A 138 -1.52 -11.18 5.17
N VAL A 139 -2.59 -10.41 4.92
CA VAL A 139 -2.98 -9.28 5.78
C VAL A 139 -3.09 -9.72 7.24
N ALA A 140 -3.83 -10.80 7.51
CA ALA A 140 -4.04 -11.32 8.87
C ALA A 140 -2.73 -11.67 9.60
N LEU A 141 -1.69 -12.10 8.88
CA LEU A 141 -0.37 -12.30 9.45
C LEU A 141 0.29 -10.96 9.77
N LEU A 142 0.32 -10.04 8.80
CA LEU A 142 0.98 -8.73 8.92
C LEU A 142 0.36 -7.87 10.03
N SER A 143 -0.97 -7.92 10.21
CA SER A 143 -1.69 -7.21 11.28
C SER A 143 -1.30 -7.66 12.69
N ARG A 144 -0.63 -8.81 12.84
CA ARG A 144 -0.14 -9.30 14.15
C ARG A 144 1.22 -8.69 14.53
N ILE A 145 1.86 -7.97 13.63
CA ILE A 145 3.14 -7.30 13.90
C ILE A 145 2.88 -6.04 14.74
N ASN A 146 3.36 -6.04 15.98
CA ASN A 146 3.30 -4.88 16.85
C ASN A 146 4.62 -4.09 16.77
N LEU A 147 4.62 -3.01 15.97
CA LEU A 147 5.81 -2.19 15.74
C LEU A 147 6.34 -1.53 17.03
N ARG A 148 5.46 -1.07 17.92
CA ARG A 148 5.87 -0.51 19.22
C ARG A 148 6.59 -1.57 20.06
N LYS A 149 6.03 -2.77 20.14
CA LYS A 149 6.64 -3.86 20.91
C LYS A 149 8.01 -4.28 20.37
N ILE A 150 8.16 -4.28 19.05
CA ILE A 150 9.46 -4.51 18.41
C ILE A 150 10.44 -3.38 18.77
N ALA A 151 10.01 -2.12 18.72
CA ALA A 151 10.83 -0.98 19.10
C ALA A 151 11.28 -1.04 20.59
N GLU A 152 10.41 -1.47 21.49
CA GLU A 152 10.73 -1.73 22.91
C GLU A 152 11.84 -2.80 23.04
N LEU A 153 11.66 -3.96 22.39
CA LEU A 153 12.63 -5.07 22.44
C LEU A 153 14.00 -4.69 21.87
N LEU A 154 14.03 -3.76 20.92
CA LEU A 154 15.25 -3.23 20.31
C LEU A 154 15.83 -2.02 21.07
N GLY A 155 15.19 -1.55 22.14
CA GLY A 155 15.63 -0.38 22.92
C GLY A 155 15.50 0.96 22.19
N VAL A 156 14.67 1.04 21.14
CA VAL A 156 14.45 2.24 20.32
C VAL A 156 13.04 2.84 20.48
N GLU A 157 12.35 2.50 21.56
CA GLU A 157 10.99 2.98 21.86
C GLU A 157 10.88 4.51 21.85
N LYS A 158 11.84 5.23 22.45
CA LYS A 158 11.83 6.71 22.43
C LYS A 158 11.80 7.31 21.02
N LYS A 159 12.44 6.62 20.05
CA LYS A 159 12.43 7.04 18.65
C LYS A 159 11.09 6.71 17.99
N TYR A 160 10.48 5.58 18.34
CA TYR A 160 9.13 5.24 17.90
C TYR A 160 8.12 6.29 18.38
N GLU A 161 8.17 6.60 19.66
CA GLU A 161 7.35 7.63 20.30
C GLU A 161 7.52 8.99 19.62
N GLY A 162 8.76 9.46 19.45
CA GLY A 162 9.04 10.73 18.78
C GLY A 162 8.59 10.81 17.31
N LEU A 163 8.33 9.67 16.65
CA LEU A 163 7.84 9.62 15.26
C LEU A 163 6.32 9.42 15.16
N PHE A 164 5.66 8.84 16.17
CA PHE A 164 4.26 8.37 16.04
C PHE A 164 3.32 8.76 17.19
N ILE A 165 3.75 9.55 18.19
CA ILE A 165 2.92 9.94 19.36
C ILE A 165 1.59 10.63 19.01
N GLU A 166 1.40 11.15 17.79
CA GLU A 166 0.13 11.77 17.36
C GLU A 166 -0.77 10.89 16.46
N ASN A 167 -0.35 9.67 16.06
CA ASN A 167 -1.00 8.91 14.98
C ASN A 167 -1.22 7.41 15.27
N GLU A 168 -1.64 7.03 16.48
CA GLU A 168 -1.99 5.61 16.79
C GLU A 168 -3.14 5.05 15.91
N GLN A 169 -3.96 5.91 15.28
CA GLN A 169 -5.04 5.48 14.38
C GLN A 169 -4.56 5.01 12.99
N GLN A 170 -3.36 5.36 12.56
CA GLN A 170 -2.92 5.09 11.18
C GLN A 170 -2.35 3.67 10.98
N MET A 171 -1.96 3.00 12.07
CA MET A 171 -1.32 1.67 12.04
C MET A 171 -2.28 0.49 12.20
N SER A 172 -3.56 0.75 12.51
CA SER A 172 -4.60 -0.28 12.70
C SER A 172 -5.28 -0.74 11.40
N LEU A 173 -4.85 -0.22 10.24
CA LEU A 173 -5.43 -0.50 8.92
C LEU A 173 -4.63 -1.49 8.07
N LEU A 174 -3.71 -2.26 8.68
CA LEU A 174 -3.30 -3.55 8.14
C LEU A 174 -4.41 -4.55 8.43
#